data_AF-A0ABC7ZZ47-F1
#
_entry.id   AF-A0ABC7ZZ47-F1
#
_cell.length_a   1.000
_cell.length_b   1.000
_cell.length_c   1.000
_cell.angle_alpha   90.00
_cell.angle_beta   90.00
_cell.angle_gamma   90.00
#
_symmetry.space_group_name_H-M   'P 1'
#
loop_
_entity.id
_entity.type
_entity.pdbx_description
1 polymer ?
#
loop_
_entity_poly.entity_id
_entity_poly.type
_entity_poly.pdbx_seq_one_letter_code
_entity_poly.pdbx_strand_id
1 'polypeptide(L)'
;MCDHSLAIVNVDANCHIRLHQQALPDGAHILINDFRIGSQVQDDIYQLWLQSQRRLLPMLIHRDEAMAECLAAKQPVGEYRSDALAAEEILTLANWCLLNYSGLKTPVGSKS
;
A
#
# COMPACT_ATOMS: atom_id res chain seq x y z
N MET A 1 1.67 14.53 -16.93
CA MET A 1 1.82 13.06 -17.02
C MET A 1 2.29 12.59 -15.65
N CYS A 2 1.82 11.44 -15.16
CA CYS A 2 2.25 10.89 -13.87
C CYS A 2 3.35 9.86 -14.13
N ASP A 3 4.47 9.94 -13.42
CA ASP A 3 5.60 9.01 -13.63
C ASP A 3 5.34 7.63 -12.99
N HIS A 4 4.61 7.60 -11.86
CA HIS A 4 4.31 6.40 -11.10
C HIS A 4 2.87 6.41 -10.59
N SER A 5 2.23 5.25 -10.49
CA SER A 5 0.85 5.13 -10.04
C SER A 5 0.71 4.08 -8.95
N LEU A 6 0.00 4.43 -7.87
CA LEU A 6 -0.42 3.49 -6.83
C LEU A 6 -1.95 3.34 -6.89
N ALA A 7 -2.43 2.12 -7.07
CA ALA A 7 -3.83 1.76 -6.95
C ALA A 7 -4.12 1.39 -5.49
N ILE A 8 -4.86 2.25 -4.80
CA ILE A 8 -5.25 2.03 -3.40
C ILE A 8 -6.52 1.18 -3.37
N VAL A 9 -6.50 0.08 -2.63
CA VAL A 9 -7.62 -0.85 -2.53
C VAL A 9 -7.87 -1.26 -1.08
N ASN A 10 -9.13 -1.51 -0.76
CA ASN A 10 -9.53 -2.18 0.48
C ASN A 10 -9.65 -3.69 0.20
N VAL A 11 -9.38 -4.53 1.20
CA VAL A 11 -9.53 -5.98 1.06
C VAL A 11 -11.01 -6.35 1.16
N ASP A 12 -11.74 -6.20 0.06
CA ASP A 12 -13.16 -6.54 -0.03
C ASP A 12 -13.53 -7.09 -1.42
N ALA A 13 -14.75 -7.62 -1.52
CA ALA A 13 -15.26 -8.21 -2.75
C ALA A 13 -15.41 -7.19 -3.90
N ASN A 14 -15.69 -5.92 -3.60
CA ASN A 14 -15.85 -4.88 -4.61
C ASN A 14 -14.51 -4.57 -5.29
N CYS A 15 -13.47 -4.36 -4.48
CA CYS A 15 -12.10 -4.17 -4.97
C CYS A 15 -11.61 -5.40 -5.71
N HIS A 16 -11.91 -6.62 -5.24
CA HIS A 16 -11.56 -7.86 -5.93
C HIS A 16 -12.16 -7.89 -7.34
N ILE A 17 -13.47 -7.63 -7.49
CA ILE A 17 -14.13 -7.59 -8.79
C ILE A 17 -13.50 -6.53 -9.70
N ARG A 18 -13.27 -5.32 -9.19
CA ARG A 18 -12.68 -4.23 -10.00
C ARG A 18 -11.26 -4.53 -10.46
N LEU A 19 -10.43 -5.14 -9.62
CA LEU A 19 -9.07 -5.54 -9.98
C LEU A 19 -9.05 -6.58 -11.12
N HIS A 20 -10.11 -7.37 -11.28
CA HIS A 20 -10.25 -8.33 -12.38
C HIS A 20 -10.97 -7.77 -13.63
N GLN A 21 -11.76 -6.71 -13.48
CA GLN A 21 -12.54 -6.13 -14.57
C GLN A 21 -11.89 -4.90 -15.21
N GLN A 22 -11.02 -4.20 -14.49
CA GLN A 22 -10.40 -2.95 -14.94
C GLN A 22 -8.90 -3.11 -15.03
N ALA A 23 -8.34 -2.79 -16.21
CA ALA A 23 -6.90 -2.72 -16.37
C ALA A 23 -6.35 -1.55 -15.54
N LEU A 24 -5.40 -1.83 -14.64
CA LEU A 24 -4.63 -0.79 -13.99
C LEU A 24 -3.66 -0.15 -15.00
N PRO A 25 -3.28 1.13 -14.82
CA PRO A 25 -2.25 1.76 -15.62
C PRO A 25 -0.96 0.93 -15.69
N ASP A 26 -0.22 1.06 -16.78
CA ASP A 26 1.05 0.38 -16.95
C ASP A 26 2.02 0.77 -15.83
N GLY A 27 2.68 -0.23 -15.25
CA GLY A 27 3.60 -0.03 -14.12
C GLY A 27 2.94 0.32 -12.78
N ALA A 28 1.59 0.37 -12.69
CA ALA A 28 0.94 0.67 -11.42
C ALA A 28 1.12 -0.44 -10.38
N HIS A 29 1.44 -0.07 -9.14
CA HIS A 29 1.47 -0.98 -7.99
C HIS A 29 0.16 -0.92 -7.21
N ILE A 30 -0.18 -2.00 -6.50
CA ILE A 30 -1.39 -2.10 -5.68
C ILE A 30 -1.00 -1.97 -4.21
N LEU A 31 -1.57 -0.98 -3.52
CA LEU A 31 -1.44 -0.82 -2.06
C LEU A 31 -2.74 -1.20 -1.39
N ILE A 32 -2.67 -2.15 -0.46
CA ILE A 32 -3.77 -2.47 0.43
C ILE A 32 -3.86 -1.42 1.54
N ASN A 33 -5.07 -0.94 1.79
CA ASN A 33 -5.40 0.03 2.84
C ASN A 33 -6.56 -0.47 3.71
N ASP A 34 -6.68 0.08 4.92
CA ASP A 34 -7.71 -0.27 5.92
C ASP A 34 -7.77 -1.77 6.25
N PHE A 35 -6.61 -2.44 6.30
CA PHE A 35 -6.55 -3.86 6.63
C PHE A 35 -6.88 -4.10 8.11
N ARG A 36 -7.83 -4.99 8.40
CA ARG A 36 -8.35 -5.24 9.75
C ARG A 36 -7.84 -6.57 10.27
N ILE A 37 -7.05 -6.49 11.34
CA ILE A 37 -6.57 -7.67 12.06
C ILE A 37 -7.78 -8.44 12.61
N GLY A 38 -7.78 -9.76 12.41
CA GLY A 38 -8.83 -10.66 12.88
C GLY A 38 -10.08 -10.70 11.99
N SER A 39 -10.05 -10.07 10.81
CA SER A 39 -11.12 -10.21 9.84
C SER A 39 -10.87 -11.40 8.92
N GLN A 40 -11.49 -12.55 9.23
CA GLN A 40 -11.35 -13.78 8.44
C GLN A 40 -11.60 -13.56 6.93
N VAL A 41 -12.62 -12.77 6.59
CA VAL A 41 -12.94 -12.49 5.19
C VAL A 41 -11.83 -11.68 4.49
N GLN A 42 -11.20 -10.73 5.20
CA GLN A 42 -10.07 -10.01 4.64
C GLN A 42 -8.85 -10.91 4.53
N ASP A 43 -8.57 -11.77 5.52
CA ASP A 43 -7.47 -12.73 5.47
C ASP A 43 -7.60 -13.67 4.26
N ASP A 44 -8.80 -14.23 4.04
CA ASP A 44 -9.06 -15.14 2.91
C ASP A 44 -8.87 -14.44 1.56
N ILE A 45 -9.42 -13.23 1.39
CA ILE A 45 -9.26 -12.44 0.15
C ILE A 45 -7.79 -12.03 -0.04
N TYR A 46 -7.11 -11.63 1.03
CA TYR A 46 -5.70 -11.25 0.98
C TYR A 46 -4.83 -12.42 0.53
N GLN A 47 -5.05 -13.63 1.05
CA GLN A 47 -4.35 -14.83 0.60
C GLN A 47 -4.60 -15.14 -0.89
N LEU A 48 -5.83 -14.96 -1.37
CA LEU A 48 -6.12 -15.07 -2.81
C LEU A 48 -5.36 -14.02 -3.63
N TRP A 49 -5.25 -12.79 -3.13
CA TRP A 49 -4.53 -11.73 -3.84
C TRP A 49 -3.01 -11.94 -3.84
N LEU A 50 -2.42 -12.49 -2.77
CA LEU A 50 -0.99 -12.87 -2.78
C LEU A 50 -0.66 -13.83 -3.93
N GLN A 51 -1.61 -14.67 -4.35
CA GLN A 51 -1.43 -15.63 -5.45
C GLN A 51 -1.77 -15.03 -6.82
N SER A 52 -2.75 -14.14 -6.89
CA SER A 52 -3.33 -13.65 -8.15
C SER A 52 -2.85 -12.25 -8.58
N GLN A 53 -2.47 -11.40 -7.63
CA GLN A 53 -2.15 -9.99 -7.85
C GLN A 53 -0.65 -9.71 -7.73
N ARG A 54 0.09 -9.97 -8.81
CA ARG A 54 1.57 -9.82 -8.88
C ARG A 54 2.09 -8.40 -8.61
N ARG A 55 1.22 -7.39 -8.64
CA ARG A 55 1.56 -5.97 -8.47
C ARG A 55 1.32 -5.45 -7.06
N LEU A 56 0.92 -6.33 -6.12
CA LEU A 56 0.83 -5.98 -4.70
C LEU A 56 2.17 -5.48 -4.17
N LEU A 57 2.13 -4.41 -3.41
CA LEU A 57 3.27 -3.96 -2.62
C LEU A 57 3.55 -4.95 -1.47
N PRO A 58 4.81 -5.04 -1.01
CA PRO A 58 5.20 -5.96 0.07
C PRO A 58 4.71 -5.50 1.46
N MET A 59 4.09 -4.31 1.54
CA MET A 59 3.47 -3.76 2.74
C MET A 59 2.02 -3.39 2.46
N LEU A 60 1.26 -3.24 3.54
CA LEU A 60 -0.12 -2.74 3.55
C LEU A 60 -0.26 -1.70 4.66
N ILE A 61 -1.37 -0.95 4.64
CA ILE A 61 -1.71 -0.03 5.72
C ILE A 61 -2.85 -0.66 6.55
N HIS A 62 -2.61 -0.87 7.83
CA HIS A 62 -3.61 -1.35 8.76
C HIS A 62 -4.65 -0.27 9.05
N ARG A 63 -5.85 -0.72 9.42
CA ARG A 63 -6.85 0.16 10.02
C ARG A 63 -6.32 0.67 11.35
N ASP A 64 -6.29 1.99 11.50
CA ASP A 64 -5.79 2.67 12.68
C ASP A 64 -6.68 3.88 13.00
N GLU A 65 -7.12 4.00 14.26
CA GLU A 65 -7.93 5.13 14.72
C GLU A 65 -7.15 6.45 14.65
N ALA A 66 -5.82 6.41 14.77
CA ALA A 66 -4.96 7.59 14.63
C ALA A 66 -5.14 8.26 13.25
N MET A 67 -5.49 7.49 12.21
CA MET A 67 -5.77 8.03 10.88
C MET A 67 -7.07 8.86 10.85
N ALA A 68 -8.10 8.40 11.56
CA ALA A 68 -9.37 9.12 11.66
C ALA A 68 -9.22 10.38 12.53
N GLU A 69 -8.51 10.27 13.66
CA GLU A 69 -8.24 11.38 14.56
C GLU A 69 -7.40 12.47 13.89
N CYS A 70 -6.31 12.11 13.20
CA CYS A 70 -5.45 13.09 12.54
C CYS A 70 -6.20 13.80 11.40
N LEU A 71 -7.09 13.10 10.69
CA LEU A 71 -7.95 13.69 9.67
C LEU A 71 -8.92 14.72 10.28
N ALA A 72 -9.52 14.40 11.44
CA ALA A 72 -10.36 15.34 12.18
C ALA A 72 -9.57 16.57 12.66
N ALA A 73 -8.33 16.37 13.10
CA ALA A 73 -7.39 17.43 13.47
C ALA A 73 -6.78 18.18 12.26
N LYS A 74 -7.02 17.70 11.03
CA LYS A 74 -6.43 18.20 9.77
C LYS A 74 -4.90 18.19 9.79
N GLN A 75 -4.31 17.18 10.42
CA GLN A 75 -2.87 16.97 10.48
C GLN A 75 -2.50 15.63 9.81
N PRO A 76 -1.30 15.52 9.20
CA PRO A 76 -0.78 14.24 8.77
C PRO A 76 -0.62 13.29 9.97
N VAL A 77 -0.88 12.00 9.79
CA VAL A 77 -0.79 11.02 10.90
C VAL A 77 0.62 10.99 11.51
N GLY A 78 1.67 11.13 10.71
CA GLY A 78 3.04 11.14 11.19
C GLY A 78 3.41 12.36 12.05
N GLU A 79 2.66 13.46 11.95
CA GLU A 79 2.82 14.64 12.82
C GLU A 79 1.88 14.57 14.03
N TYR A 80 0.63 14.16 13.83
CA TYR A 80 -0.38 14.06 14.87
C TYR A 80 -0.07 12.95 15.89
N ARG A 81 0.34 11.77 15.40
CA ARG A 81 0.64 10.58 16.19
C ARG A 81 1.73 9.76 15.51
N SER A 82 2.97 10.20 15.68
CA SER A 82 4.15 9.59 15.04
C SER A 82 4.42 8.14 15.46
N ASP A 83 3.89 7.71 16.60
CA ASP A 83 3.99 6.36 17.15
C ASP A 83 2.81 5.44 16.78
N ALA A 84 1.89 5.91 15.92
CA ALA A 84 0.81 5.09 15.38
C ALA A 84 1.33 4.06 14.38
N LEU A 85 0.71 2.88 14.32
CA LEU A 85 1.07 1.84 13.35
C LEU A 85 0.95 2.38 11.91
N ALA A 86 -0.13 3.07 11.60
CA ALA A 86 -0.30 3.64 10.26
C ALA A 86 0.75 4.71 9.91
N ALA A 87 1.32 5.41 10.90
CA ALA A 87 2.41 6.35 10.66
C ALA A 87 3.71 5.63 10.27
N GLU A 88 4.05 4.54 10.97
CA GLU A 88 5.20 3.70 10.64
C GLU A 88 5.08 3.05 9.26
N GLU A 89 3.87 2.60 8.91
CA GLU A 89 3.60 1.96 7.62
C GLU A 89 3.63 2.94 6.45
N ILE A 90 3.12 4.17 6.65
CA ILE A 90 3.26 5.24 5.67
C ILE A 90 4.72 5.63 5.47
N LEU A 91 5.52 5.69 6.54
CA LEU A 91 6.96 5.93 6.42
C LEU A 91 7.66 4.80 5.65
N THR A 92 7.27 3.55 5.91
CA THR A 92 7.76 2.37 5.19
C THR A 92 7.40 2.44 3.70
N LEU A 93 6.16 2.81 3.38
CA LEU A 93 5.71 3.04 2.00
C LEU A 93 6.49 4.17 1.33
N ALA A 94 6.72 5.29 2.02
CA ALA A 94 7.48 6.42 1.49
C ALA A 94 8.92 6.01 1.16
N ASN A 95 9.58 5.27 2.05
CA ASN A 95 10.92 4.73 1.82
C ASN A 95 10.94 3.76 0.63
N TRP A 96 9.94 2.89 0.51
CA TRP A 96 9.83 2.00 -0.64
C TRP A 96 9.66 2.79 -1.95
N CYS A 97 8.83 3.84 -1.95
CA CYS A 97 8.67 4.72 -3.11
C CYS A 97 10.00 5.40 -3.47
N LEU A 98 10.73 5.93 -2.50
CA LEU A 98 12.04 6.54 -2.75
C LEU A 98 13.02 5.52 -3.35
N LEU A 99 13.07 4.30 -2.84
CA LEU A 99 13.97 3.26 -3.36
C LEU A 99 13.61 2.83 -4.79
N ASN A 100 12.33 2.75 -5.13
CA ASN A 100 11.87 2.17 -6.41
C ASN A 100 11.59 3.22 -7.49
N TYR A 101 11.27 4.46 -7.11
CA TYR A 101 10.81 5.51 -8.03
C TYR A 101 11.81 6.67 -8.20
N SER A 102 12.79 6.84 -7.32
CA SER A 102 13.78 7.95 -7.42
C SER A 102 14.75 7.83 -8.61
N GLY A 103 14.72 6.72 -9.35
CA GLY A 103 15.69 6.47 -10.44
C GLY A 103 17.10 6.13 -9.96
N LEU A 104 17.33 6.02 -8.64
CA LEU A 104 18.55 5.51 -8.04
C LEU A 104 18.64 4.00 -8.28
N LYS A 105 19.04 3.60 -9.50
CA LYS A 105 19.44 2.22 -9.77
C LYS A 105 20.67 1.92 -8.92
N THR A 106 20.53 1.16 -7.84
CA THR A 106 21.67 0.51 -7.20
C THR A 106 22.28 -0.43 -8.25
N PRO A 107 23.54 -0.24 -8.67
CA PRO A 107 24.15 -1.15 -9.62
C PRO A 107 24.42 -2.46 -8.91
N VAL A 108 23.51 -3.42 -9.07
CA VAL A 108 23.75 -4.82 -8.69
C VAL A 108 24.56 -5.46 -9.81
N GLY A 109 25.85 -5.70 -9.54
CA GLY A 109 26.71 -6.59 -10.31
C GLY A 109 27.76 -5.90 -11.17
N SER A 110 28.87 -5.47 -10.57
CA SER A 110 30.16 -5.56 -11.27
C SER A 110 30.53 -7.04 -11.30
N LYS A 111 30.46 -7.64 -12.50
CA LYS A 111 30.98 -8.98 -12.74
C LYS A 111 32.49 -9.01 -12.41
N SER A 112 32.93 -10.07 -11.75
CA SER A 112 34.27 -10.65 -11.92
C SER A 112 34.09 -12.09 -12.37
#